data_AF-A0AAC8W4W2-F1
#
_entry.id   AF-A0AAC8W4W2-F1
#
_cell.length_a   1.000
_cell.length_b   1.000
_cell.length_c   1.000
_cell.angle_alpha   90.00
_cell.angle_beta   90.00
_cell.angle_gamma   90.00
#
_symmetry.space_group_name_H-M   'P 1'
#
loop_
_entity.id
_entity.type
_entity.pdbx_description
1 polymer ?
#
loop_
_entity_poly.entity_id
_entity_poly.type
_entity_poly.pdbx_seq_one_letter_code
_entity_poly.pdbx_strand_id
1 'polypeptide(L)'
;MSATLNAFLRSACEGREASVRVRDLFNVYTAFCDSKRLRPLTRANFGRRLSHHGYQPQRDGQGHTWVAGIGVRSLPGLPRVAHRPVLLLPEGLTGSDIEALSIVVGELAAARKAVDDGAAADDELSPGTLDVAGGEYLSHAGYHRRSDFPAGQPSDSWLLEPEDWQPTKPMDDAVRGCVFGIAAVAYRLRAGERAEG
;
A
#
# COMPACT_ATOMS: atom_id res chain seq x y z
N MET A 1 -15.64 31.86 -5.52
CA MET A 1 -15.36 30.51 -6.06
C MET A 1 -14.79 30.63 -7.48
N SER A 2 -13.82 29.82 -7.96
CA SER A 2 -13.28 30.02 -9.34
C SER A 2 -14.18 29.29 -10.34
N ALA A 3 -14.94 30.02 -11.15
CA ALA A 3 -15.77 29.40 -12.19
C ALA A 3 -14.93 28.56 -13.18
N THR A 4 -13.70 29.02 -13.48
CA THR A 4 -12.79 28.37 -14.42
C THR A 4 -12.25 27.02 -13.93
N LEU A 5 -11.83 26.94 -12.66
CA LEU A 5 -11.33 25.70 -12.06
C LEU A 5 -12.45 24.65 -11.94
N ASN A 6 -13.64 25.08 -11.50
CA ASN A 6 -14.81 24.21 -11.44
C ASN A 6 -15.22 23.68 -12.83
N ALA A 7 -15.08 24.48 -13.88
CA ALA A 7 -15.33 24.03 -15.25
C ALA A 7 -14.28 23.00 -15.69
N PHE A 8 -13.00 23.26 -15.41
CA PHE A 8 -11.91 22.35 -15.70
C PHE A 8 -12.07 20.99 -14.99
N LEU A 9 -12.24 20.99 -13.67
CA LEU A 9 -12.39 19.77 -12.86
C LEU A 9 -13.58 18.91 -13.32
N ARG A 10 -14.67 19.52 -13.77
CA ARG A 10 -15.85 18.79 -14.26
C ARG A 10 -15.71 18.29 -15.69
N SER A 11 -15.00 19.02 -16.55
CA SER A 11 -15.00 18.75 -18.00
C SER A 11 -13.77 17.96 -18.46
N ALA A 12 -12.63 18.16 -17.81
CA ALA A 12 -11.33 17.64 -18.25
C ALA A 12 -10.68 16.68 -17.24
N CYS A 13 -11.22 16.56 -16.03
CA CYS A 13 -10.72 15.63 -15.02
C CYS A 13 -11.68 14.45 -14.79
N GLU A 14 -11.14 13.37 -14.24
CA GLU A 14 -11.88 12.14 -13.92
C GLU A 14 -11.19 11.33 -12.82
N GLY A 15 -11.92 10.38 -12.23
CA GLY A 15 -11.35 9.28 -11.43
C GLY A 15 -10.83 9.66 -10.05
N ARG A 16 -11.06 8.78 -9.07
CA ARG A 16 -10.45 8.84 -7.72
C ARG A 16 -9.18 7.98 -7.58
N GLU A 17 -8.87 7.16 -8.58
CA GLU A 17 -7.80 6.14 -8.54
C GLU A 17 -6.51 6.59 -9.26
N ALA A 18 -6.42 7.87 -9.60
CA ALA A 18 -5.27 8.43 -10.29
C ALA A 18 -4.58 9.51 -9.46
N SER A 19 -3.28 9.62 -9.65
CA SER A 19 -2.50 10.77 -9.21
C SER A 19 -1.80 11.40 -10.39
N VAL A 20 -1.74 12.72 -10.33
CA VAL A 20 -1.14 13.55 -11.36
C VAL A 20 -0.19 14.55 -10.70
N ARG A 21 0.94 14.84 -11.36
CA ARG A 21 1.84 15.90 -10.91
C ARG A 21 1.13 17.24 -11.01
N VAL A 22 1.20 18.05 -9.95
CA VAL A 22 0.57 19.38 -9.91
C VAL A 22 1.02 20.26 -11.07
N ARG A 23 2.30 20.15 -11.48
CA ARG A 23 2.83 20.85 -12.65
C ARG A 23 2.07 20.47 -13.93
N ASP A 24 1.93 19.18 -14.17
CA ASP A 24 1.36 18.67 -15.41
C ASP A 24 -0.15 18.94 -15.43
N LEU A 25 -0.83 18.79 -14.29
CA LEU A 25 -2.23 19.21 -14.13
C LEU A 25 -2.43 20.71 -14.40
N PHE A 26 -1.50 21.56 -13.94
CA PHE A 26 -1.57 22.99 -14.21
C PHE A 26 -1.40 23.31 -15.70
N ASN A 27 -0.51 22.60 -16.41
CA ASN A 27 -0.32 22.77 -17.85
C ASN A 27 -1.58 22.38 -18.65
N VAL A 28 -2.28 21.32 -18.23
CA VAL A 28 -3.58 20.97 -18.84
C VAL A 28 -4.64 22.03 -18.51
N TYR A 29 -4.68 22.51 -17.27
CA TYR A 29 -5.59 23.58 -16.88
C TYR A 29 -5.40 24.85 -17.72
N THR A 30 -4.15 25.26 -17.97
CA THR A 30 -3.88 26.42 -18.82
C THR A 30 -4.32 26.18 -20.26
N ALA A 31 -4.00 25.01 -20.84
CA ALA A 31 -4.44 24.66 -22.19
C ALA A 31 -5.98 24.61 -22.31
N PHE A 32 -6.66 24.09 -21.29
CA PHE A 32 -8.12 24.11 -21.19
C PHE A 32 -8.65 25.56 -21.17
N CYS A 33 -8.08 26.42 -20.33
CA CYS A 33 -8.45 27.83 -20.28
C CYS A 33 -8.28 28.52 -21.62
N ASP A 34 -7.15 28.30 -22.30
CA ASP A 34 -6.87 28.89 -23.62
C ASP A 34 -7.91 28.43 -24.66
N SER A 35 -8.23 27.12 -24.70
CA SER A 35 -9.23 26.57 -25.61
C SER A 35 -10.64 27.14 -25.40
N LYS A 36 -10.95 27.58 -24.17
CA LYS A 36 -12.24 28.16 -23.78
C LYS A 36 -12.21 29.69 -23.70
N ARG A 37 -11.09 30.32 -24.06
CA ARG A 37 -10.85 31.77 -23.94
C ARG A 37 -11.09 32.31 -22.52
N LEU A 38 -10.75 31.51 -21.50
CA LEU A 38 -10.86 31.85 -20.09
C LEU A 38 -9.50 32.32 -19.56
N ARG A 39 -9.49 33.25 -18.60
CA ARG A 39 -8.23 33.63 -17.93
C ARG A 39 -7.80 32.57 -16.92
N PRO A 40 -6.60 31.97 -17.05
CA PRO A 40 -6.11 31.00 -16.07
C PRO A 40 -5.74 31.68 -14.75
N LEU A 41 -5.74 30.87 -13.69
CA LEU A 41 -5.20 31.25 -12.38
C LEU A 41 -3.67 31.18 -12.44
N THR A 42 -2.99 31.91 -11.55
CA THR A 42 -1.55 31.67 -11.33
C THR A 42 -1.33 30.29 -10.71
N ARG A 43 -0.14 29.71 -10.92
CA ARG A 43 0.21 28.38 -10.41
C ARG A 43 0.05 28.25 -8.89
N ALA A 44 0.45 29.28 -8.13
CA ALA A 44 0.27 29.33 -6.68
C ALA A 44 -1.22 29.31 -6.28
N ASN A 45 -2.05 30.09 -6.97
CA ASN A 45 -3.49 30.12 -6.72
C ASN A 45 -4.19 28.83 -7.14
N PHE A 46 -3.71 28.18 -8.21
CA PHE A 46 -4.23 26.90 -8.66
C PHE A 46 -4.05 25.81 -7.59
N GLY A 47 -2.84 25.65 -7.04
CA GLY A 47 -2.58 24.69 -5.98
C GLY A 47 -3.43 24.94 -4.73
N ARG A 48 -3.50 26.19 -4.26
CA ARG A 48 -4.35 26.56 -3.11
C ARG A 48 -5.82 26.24 -3.35
N ARG A 49 -6.33 26.50 -4.55
CA ARG A 49 -7.74 26.23 -4.86
C ARG A 49 -8.02 24.74 -5.06
N LEU A 50 -7.07 23.94 -5.55
CA LEU A 50 -7.20 22.48 -5.57
C LEU A 50 -7.43 21.93 -4.15
N SER A 51 -6.67 22.40 -3.16
CA SER A 51 -6.86 22.02 -1.75
C SER A 51 -8.26 22.37 -1.23
N HIS A 52 -8.80 23.55 -1.58
CA HIS A 52 -10.18 23.90 -1.24
C HIS A 52 -11.23 23.01 -1.91
N HIS A 53 -10.89 22.32 -2.99
CA HIS A 53 -11.73 21.33 -3.66
C HIS A 53 -11.52 19.90 -3.14
N GLY A 54 -10.81 19.74 -2.01
CA GLY A 54 -10.56 18.44 -1.38
C GLY A 54 -9.33 17.72 -1.94
N TYR A 55 -8.62 18.30 -2.91
CA TYR A 55 -7.45 17.69 -3.50
C TYR A 55 -6.17 18.18 -2.81
N GLN A 56 -5.61 17.34 -1.94
CA GLN A 56 -4.42 17.66 -1.16
C GLN A 56 -3.13 17.36 -1.95
N PRO A 57 -2.30 18.36 -2.29
CA PRO A 57 -1.01 18.11 -2.91
C PRO A 57 -0.02 17.52 -1.89
N GLN A 58 0.68 16.46 -2.28
CA GLN A 58 1.70 15.81 -1.47
C GLN A 58 3.03 15.80 -2.23
N ARG A 59 4.13 15.96 -1.50
CA ARG A 59 5.48 15.91 -2.07
C ARG A 59 6.03 14.50 -1.92
N ASP A 60 6.57 13.93 -3.00
CA ASP A 60 7.26 12.64 -2.94
C ASP A 60 8.73 12.79 -2.49
N GLY A 61 9.40 11.65 -2.25
CA GLY A 61 10.81 11.61 -1.84
C GLY A 61 11.79 12.13 -2.90
N GLN A 62 11.34 12.32 -4.15
CA GLN A 62 12.12 12.93 -5.23
C GLN A 62 11.89 14.44 -5.34
N GLY A 63 11.03 15.01 -4.48
CA GLY A 63 10.72 16.43 -4.43
C GLY A 63 9.61 16.88 -5.38
N HIS A 64 8.94 15.97 -6.09
CA HIS A 64 7.82 16.28 -6.98
C HIS A 64 6.52 16.41 -6.20
N THR A 65 5.65 17.33 -6.60
CA THR A 65 4.33 17.48 -5.99
C THR A 65 3.26 16.77 -6.82
N TRP A 66 2.59 15.82 -6.20
CA TRP A 66 1.49 15.04 -6.76
C TRP A 66 0.18 15.41 -6.09
N VAL A 67 -0.92 15.20 -6.80
CA VAL A 67 -2.27 15.29 -6.25
C VAL A 67 -2.97 13.98 -6.51
N ALA A 68 -3.43 13.32 -5.45
CA ALA A 68 -4.16 12.07 -5.50
C ALA A 68 -5.66 12.31 -5.71
N GLY A 69 -6.39 11.28 -6.14
CA GLY A 69 -7.83 11.37 -6.32
C GLY A 69 -8.27 12.08 -7.60
N ILE A 70 -7.34 12.33 -8.54
CA ILE A 70 -7.62 13.09 -9.76
C ILE A 70 -6.78 12.59 -10.94
N GLY A 71 -7.47 12.25 -12.01
CA GLY A 71 -6.95 11.98 -13.35
C GLY A 71 -7.37 13.08 -14.33
N VAL A 72 -6.77 13.04 -15.53
CA VAL A 72 -7.05 13.95 -16.64
C VAL A 72 -7.56 13.11 -17.80
N ARG A 73 -8.74 13.46 -18.30
CA ARG A 73 -9.34 12.80 -19.45
C ARG A 73 -8.48 12.99 -20.68
N SER A 74 -8.38 11.95 -21.51
CA SER A 74 -7.77 12.08 -22.84
C SER A 74 -8.73 12.83 -23.76
N LEU A 75 -8.57 14.16 -23.86
CA LEU A 75 -9.39 15.03 -24.71
C LEU A 75 -8.54 15.61 -25.87
N PRO A 76 -9.12 15.74 -27.07
CA PRO A 76 -8.45 16.43 -28.17
C PRO A 76 -8.04 17.86 -27.78
N GLY A 77 -6.79 18.23 -28.09
CA GLY A 77 -6.24 19.56 -27.81
C GLY A 77 -5.74 19.78 -26.38
N LEU A 78 -5.88 18.80 -25.48
CA LEU A 78 -5.24 18.84 -24.16
C LEU A 78 -3.93 18.04 -24.15
N PRO A 79 -2.91 18.49 -23.40
CA PRO A 79 -1.67 17.73 -23.22
C PRO A 79 -1.95 16.36 -22.60
N ARG A 80 -1.25 15.32 -23.07
CA ARG A 80 -1.26 14.01 -22.41
C ARG A 80 -0.50 14.10 -21.09
N VAL A 81 -1.04 13.45 -20.07
CA VAL A 81 -0.49 13.44 -18.72
C VAL A 81 -0.21 12.01 -18.32
N ALA A 82 0.98 11.76 -17.77
CA ALA A 82 1.27 10.48 -17.16
C ALA A 82 0.47 10.35 -15.85
N HIS A 83 -0.35 9.31 -15.76
CA HIS A 83 -1.02 8.94 -14.52
C HIS A 83 -0.13 7.98 -13.75
N ARG A 84 -0.02 8.22 -12.43
CA ARG A 84 0.44 7.18 -11.52
C ARG A 84 -0.80 6.58 -10.85
N PRO A 85 -0.98 5.24 -10.91
CA PRO A 85 -2.08 4.60 -10.20
C PRO A 85 -1.97 4.93 -8.72
N VAL A 86 -3.08 5.34 -8.11
CA VAL A 86 -3.18 5.53 -6.67
C VAL A 86 -3.75 4.25 -6.11
N LEU A 87 -2.98 3.59 -5.25
CA LEU A 87 -3.53 2.56 -4.39
C LEU A 87 -4.45 3.28 -3.39
N LEU A 88 -5.76 3.23 -3.64
CA LEU A 88 -6.73 3.74 -2.68
C LEU A 88 -6.77 2.77 -1.50
N LEU A 89 -6.29 3.23 -0.36
CA LEU A 89 -6.30 2.42 0.84
C LEU A 89 -7.70 2.47 1.47
N PRO A 90 -8.22 1.32 1.94
CA PRO A 90 -9.40 1.29 2.80
C PRO A 90 -9.25 2.25 3.99
N GLU A 91 -10.37 2.71 4.51
CA GLU A 91 -10.39 3.60 5.67
C GLU A 91 -9.68 2.95 6.86
N GLY A 92 -8.75 3.68 7.49
CA GLY A 92 -7.89 3.16 8.56
C GLY A 92 -6.53 2.64 8.10
N LEU A 93 -6.30 2.43 6.80
CA LEU A 93 -4.99 2.05 6.26
C LEU A 93 -4.21 3.27 5.75
N THR A 94 -2.96 3.36 6.17
CA THR A 94 -2.02 4.42 5.84
C THR A 94 -0.90 3.92 4.93
N GLY A 95 -0.14 4.85 4.34
CA GLY A 95 1.03 4.49 3.54
C GLY A 95 2.08 3.70 4.32
N SER A 96 2.20 3.96 5.63
CA SER A 96 3.09 3.20 6.52
C SER A 96 2.63 1.76 6.71
N ASP A 97 1.31 1.51 6.72
CA ASP A 97 0.77 0.15 6.79
C ASP A 97 1.10 -0.63 5.51
N ILE A 98 1.09 0.03 4.35
CA ILE A 98 1.49 -0.59 3.08
C ILE A 98 2.99 -0.88 3.04
N GLU A 99 3.81 0.02 3.58
CA GLU A 99 5.25 -0.20 3.69
C GLU A 99 5.54 -1.41 4.59
N ALA A 100 4.90 -1.48 5.76
CA ALA A 100 4.98 -2.63 6.65
C ALA A 100 4.50 -3.93 5.97
N LEU A 101 3.35 -3.90 5.30
CA LEU A 101 2.85 -5.05 4.54
C LEU A 101 3.76 -5.45 3.38
N SER A 102 4.44 -4.50 2.73
CA SER A 102 5.38 -4.78 1.64
C SER A 102 6.64 -5.45 2.15
N ILE A 103 7.12 -5.05 3.33
CA ILE A 103 8.22 -5.73 4.03
C ILE A 103 7.81 -7.16 4.37
N VAL A 104 6.63 -7.34 4.95
CA VAL A 104 6.09 -8.67 5.28
C VAL A 104 5.94 -9.55 4.03
N VAL A 105 5.35 -9.04 2.95
CA VAL A 105 5.19 -9.81 1.71
C VAL A 105 6.56 -10.15 1.10
N GLY A 106 7.54 -9.25 1.18
CA GLY A 106 8.91 -9.48 0.73
C GLY A 106 9.60 -10.61 1.50
N GLU A 107 9.50 -10.60 2.82
CA GLU A 107 10.04 -11.65 3.68
C GLU A 107 9.33 -12.99 3.47
N LEU A 108 8.00 -12.99 3.27
CA LEU A 108 7.25 -14.20 2.93
C LEU A 108 7.72 -14.81 1.61
N ALA A 109 7.95 -13.97 0.61
CA ALA A 109 8.47 -14.41 -0.69
C ALA A 109 9.92 -14.93 -0.57
N ALA A 110 10.75 -14.33 0.28
CA ALA A 110 12.11 -14.79 0.55
C ALA A 110 12.11 -16.16 1.26
N ALA A 111 11.28 -16.31 2.30
CA ALA A 111 11.10 -17.57 3.02
C ALA A 111 10.65 -18.70 2.08
N ARG A 112 9.63 -18.44 1.26
CA ARG A 112 9.12 -19.39 0.25
C ARG A 112 10.16 -19.77 -0.80
N LYS A 113 10.96 -18.81 -1.25
CA LYS A 113 12.05 -19.06 -2.20
C LYS A 113 13.16 -19.94 -1.60
N ALA A 114 13.43 -19.83 -0.30
CA ALA A 114 14.45 -20.64 0.37
C ALA A 114 14.11 -22.15 0.32
N VAL A 115 12.82 -22.48 0.31
CA VAL A 115 12.31 -23.86 0.32
C VAL A 115 11.77 -24.33 -1.04
N ASP A 116 12.00 -23.55 -2.11
CA ASP A 116 11.48 -23.79 -3.47
C ASP A 116 9.95 -23.98 -3.57
N ASP A 117 9.20 -23.39 -2.64
CA ASP A 117 7.75 -23.55 -2.54
C ASP A 117 6.97 -22.30 -2.94
N GLY A 118 5.79 -22.52 -3.53
CA GLY A 118 4.83 -21.48 -3.86
C GLY A 118 3.81 -21.23 -2.75
N ALA A 119 2.97 -20.20 -2.90
CA ALA A 119 1.88 -19.91 -1.96
C ALA A 119 0.85 -21.05 -1.81
N ALA A 120 0.85 -22.03 -2.73
CA ALA A 120 0.01 -23.22 -2.66
C ALA A 120 0.52 -24.26 -1.64
N ALA A 121 1.82 -24.26 -1.31
CA ALA A 121 2.40 -25.17 -0.32
C ALA A 121 1.92 -24.83 1.10
N ASP A 122 1.59 -23.56 1.36
CA ASP A 122 0.94 -23.14 2.61
C ASP A 122 -0.36 -23.91 2.88
N ASP A 123 -1.07 -24.35 1.82
CA ASP A 123 -2.33 -25.08 1.96
C ASP A 123 -2.11 -26.56 2.32
N GLU A 124 -0.89 -27.07 2.19
CA GLU A 124 -0.48 -28.43 2.57
C GLU A 124 -0.09 -28.55 4.05
N LEU A 125 0.06 -27.41 4.74
CA LEU A 125 0.38 -27.36 6.15
C LEU A 125 -0.81 -27.71 7.02
N SER A 126 -0.51 -28.30 8.18
CA SER A 126 -1.52 -28.54 9.19
C SER A 126 -2.06 -27.20 9.73
N PRO A 127 -3.38 -27.10 9.99
CA PRO A 127 -3.96 -25.91 10.60
C PRO A 127 -3.23 -25.54 11.91
N GLY A 128 -2.91 -24.25 12.07
CA GLY A 128 -2.23 -23.73 13.27
C GLY A 128 -0.70 -23.78 13.23
N THR A 129 -0.07 -24.47 12.26
CA THR A 129 1.40 -24.53 12.14
C THR A 129 2.00 -23.14 11.91
N LEU A 130 1.38 -22.33 11.05
CA LEU A 130 1.83 -20.96 10.77
C LEU A 130 1.63 -20.01 11.98
N ASP A 131 0.55 -20.18 12.75
CA ASP A 131 0.29 -19.36 13.94
C ASP A 131 1.34 -19.61 15.04
N VAL A 132 1.74 -20.88 15.25
CA VAL A 132 2.79 -21.25 16.21
C VAL A 132 4.15 -20.69 15.79
N ALA A 133 4.51 -20.85 14.51
CA ALA A 133 5.76 -20.31 13.95
C ALA A 133 5.88 -18.78 14.11
N GLY A 134 4.78 -18.06 13.85
CA GLY A 134 4.73 -16.61 14.06
C GLY A 134 4.88 -16.22 15.53
N GLY A 135 4.20 -16.94 16.43
CA GLY A 135 4.28 -16.74 17.86
C GLY A 135 5.68 -16.91 18.44
N GLU A 136 6.43 -17.90 17.96
CA GLU A 136 7.80 -18.14 18.41
C GLU A 136 8.74 -16.99 18.04
N TYR A 137 8.69 -16.51 16.79
CA TYR A 137 9.47 -15.34 16.36
C TYR A 137 9.12 -14.06 17.14
N LEU A 138 7.82 -13.82 17.41
CA LEU A 138 7.39 -12.68 18.23
C LEU A 138 7.86 -12.78 19.68
N SER A 139 7.91 -14.00 20.24
CA SER A 139 8.48 -14.25 21.56
C SER A 139 9.99 -13.92 21.58
N HIS A 140 10.73 -14.33 20.55
CA HIS A 140 12.16 -13.99 20.40
C HIS A 140 12.40 -12.50 20.19
N ALA A 141 11.47 -11.79 19.57
CA ALA A 141 11.48 -10.33 19.45
C ALA A 141 11.23 -9.57 20.78
N GLY A 142 10.89 -10.28 21.86
CA GLY A 142 10.56 -9.68 23.15
C GLY A 142 9.13 -9.14 23.25
N TYR A 143 8.22 -9.59 22.39
CA TYR A 143 6.80 -9.23 22.46
C TYR A 143 6.11 -10.02 23.58
N HIS A 144 5.66 -9.37 24.65
CA HIS A 144 5.10 -10.06 25.82
C HIS A 144 3.57 -10.15 25.82
N ARG A 145 3.03 -11.36 25.59
CA ARG A 145 2.04 -12.09 26.41
C ARG A 145 2.17 -13.59 26.12
N ARG A 146 2.84 -14.30 27.03
CA ARG A 146 3.21 -15.73 26.95
C ARG A 146 2.03 -16.72 27.02
N SER A 147 0.82 -16.23 27.30
CA SER A 147 -0.41 -17.05 27.40
C SER A 147 -1.05 -17.34 26.05
N ASP A 148 -0.84 -16.47 25.06
CA ASP A 148 -1.51 -16.54 23.75
C ASP A 148 -0.71 -17.41 22.77
N PHE A 149 0.53 -17.73 23.13
CA PHE A 149 1.47 -18.55 22.38
C PHE A 149 2.13 -19.54 23.34
N PRO A 150 1.47 -20.68 23.67
CA PRO A 150 2.04 -21.67 24.57
C PRO A 150 3.34 -22.20 23.98
N ALA A 151 4.32 -22.48 24.84
CA ALA A 151 5.63 -22.96 24.42
C ALA A 151 5.49 -24.30 23.67
N GLY A 152 5.60 -24.25 22.35
CA GLY A 152 6.14 -25.34 21.57
C GLY A 152 7.65 -25.34 21.73
N GLN A 153 8.26 -26.53 21.79
CA GLN A 153 9.63 -26.61 21.29
C GLN A 153 9.59 -26.16 19.82
N PRO A 154 10.65 -25.53 19.28
CA PRO A 154 10.75 -25.23 17.85
C PRO A 154 10.34 -26.50 17.11
N SER A 155 9.15 -26.47 16.52
CA SER A 155 8.49 -27.74 16.23
C SER A 155 9.25 -28.42 15.08
N ASP A 156 9.33 -29.75 15.11
CA ASP A 156 9.72 -30.57 13.95
C ASP A 156 8.78 -30.36 12.73
N SER A 157 7.82 -29.43 12.83
CA SER A 157 6.82 -29.05 11.82
C SER A 157 7.21 -27.76 11.07
N TRP A 158 8.49 -27.40 11.10
CA TRP A 158 9.01 -26.19 10.48
C TRP A 158 9.01 -26.27 8.94
N LEU A 159 8.69 -25.16 8.26
CA LEU A 159 8.75 -25.05 6.79
C LEU A 159 10.16 -24.86 6.26
N LEU A 160 10.96 -24.06 6.96
CA LEU A 160 12.36 -23.77 6.61
C LEU A 160 13.27 -24.90 7.10
N GLU A 161 14.41 -25.07 6.45
CA GLU A 161 15.44 -25.95 7.01
C GLU A 161 15.95 -25.37 8.34
N PRO A 162 16.41 -26.20 9.30
CA PRO A 162 16.96 -25.74 10.58
C PRO A 162 18.07 -24.68 10.43
N GLU A 163 18.75 -24.67 9.29
CA GLU A 163 19.81 -23.73 8.92
C GLU A 163 19.30 -22.32 8.61
N ASP A 164 18.05 -22.21 8.17
CA ASP A 164 17.37 -20.94 7.82
C ASP A 164 16.57 -20.36 9.00
N TRP A 165 16.30 -21.20 10.02
CA TRP A 165 15.76 -20.79 11.30
C TRP A 165 16.84 -20.17 12.20
N GLN A 166 17.09 -18.88 12.00
CA GLN A 166 18.06 -18.12 12.79
C GLN A 166 17.43 -16.86 13.40
N PRO A 167 16.87 -16.95 14.62
CA PRO A 167 16.53 -15.78 15.40
C PRO A 167 17.81 -14.99 15.70
N THR A 168 17.88 -13.72 15.29
CA THR A 168 19.16 -12.98 15.33
C THR A 168 19.01 -11.58 15.90
N LYS A 169 17.98 -10.83 15.47
CA LYS A 169 17.74 -9.46 15.92
C LYS A 169 16.27 -9.27 16.23
N PRO A 170 15.92 -8.59 17.34
CA PRO A 170 14.52 -8.43 17.74
C PRO A 170 13.60 -7.85 16.66
N MET A 171 14.09 -6.90 15.85
CA MET A 171 13.28 -6.33 14.76
C MET A 171 13.08 -7.32 13.61
N ASP A 172 14.13 -8.04 13.22
CA ASP A 172 14.07 -9.02 12.14
C ASP A 172 13.15 -10.19 12.54
N ASP A 173 13.25 -10.62 13.81
CA ASP A 173 12.38 -11.64 14.40
C ASP A 173 10.92 -11.16 14.48
N ALA A 174 10.67 -9.89 14.86
CA ALA A 174 9.33 -9.33 14.86
C ALA A 174 8.70 -9.33 13.46
N VAL A 175 9.48 -8.95 12.45
CA VAL A 175 9.03 -8.95 11.05
C VAL A 175 8.68 -10.38 10.62
N ARG A 176 9.56 -11.36 10.86
CA ARG A 176 9.29 -12.77 10.55
C ARG A 176 8.06 -13.30 11.27
N GLY A 177 7.86 -12.93 12.54
CA GLY A 177 6.67 -13.28 13.31
C GLY A 177 5.37 -12.75 12.68
N CYS A 178 5.37 -11.48 12.30
CA CYS A 178 4.24 -10.84 11.60
C CYS A 178 3.95 -11.51 10.24
N VAL A 179 5.00 -11.92 9.52
CA VAL A 179 4.89 -12.62 8.23
C VAL A 179 4.11 -13.92 8.35
N PHE A 180 4.49 -14.77 9.30
CA PHE A 180 3.80 -16.05 9.51
C PHE A 180 2.38 -15.85 10.04
N GLY A 181 2.15 -14.85 10.90
CA GLY A 181 0.80 -14.49 11.35
C GLY A 181 -0.11 -14.09 10.18
N ILE A 182 0.38 -13.30 9.22
CA ILE A 182 -0.37 -12.92 8.02
C ILE A 182 -0.64 -14.14 7.13
N ALA A 183 0.35 -15.03 6.95
CA ALA A 183 0.17 -16.26 6.18
C ALA A 183 -0.90 -17.17 6.79
N ALA A 184 -0.92 -17.30 8.13
CA ALA A 184 -1.91 -18.07 8.86
C ALA A 184 -3.34 -17.50 8.70
N VAL A 185 -3.50 -16.17 8.81
CA VAL A 185 -4.78 -15.51 8.56
C VAL A 185 -5.23 -15.75 7.11
N ALA A 186 -4.32 -15.63 6.15
CA ALA A 186 -4.64 -15.86 4.75
C ALA A 186 -5.07 -17.31 4.47
N TYR A 187 -4.44 -18.30 5.10
CA TYR A 187 -4.84 -19.72 5.04
C TYR A 187 -6.26 -19.91 5.58
N ARG A 188 -6.56 -19.39 6.78
CA ARG A 188 -7.87 -19.49 7.41
C ARG A 188 -8.99 -18.88 6.56
N LEU A 189 -8.74 -17.70 5.99
CA LEU A 189 -9.69 -17.04 5.07
C LEU A 189 -9.92 -17.87 3.80
N ARG A 190 -8.88 -18.48 3.21
CA ARG A 190 -9.03 -19.39 2.05
C ARG A 190 -9.84 -20.64 2.39
N ALA A 191 -9.69 -21.16 3.62
CA ALA A 191 -10.47 -22.28 4.14
C ALA A 191 -11.94 -21.91 4.48
N GLY A 192 -12.33 -20.64 4.31
CA GLY A 192 -13.69 -20.16 4.52
C GLY A 192 -13.99 -19.69 5.95
N GLU A 193 -12.97 -19.55 6.80
CA GLU A 193 -13.11 -18.89 8.09
C GLU A 193 -13.48 -17.43 7.89
N ARG A 194 -14.33 -16.89 8.77
CA ARG A 194 -14.71 -15.47 8.70
C ARG A 194 -13.57 -14.62 9.28
N ALA A 195 -13.30 -13.49 8.62
CA ALA A 195 -12.46 -12.46 9.21
C ALA A 195 -13.22 -11.85 10.40
N GLU A 196 -12.91 -12.29 11.61
CA GLU A 196 -13.34 -11.59 12.83
C GLU A 196 -12.32 -10.50 13.16
N GLY A 197 -12.84 -9.32 13.52
CA GLY A 197 -12.06 -8.13 13.89
C GLY A 197 -12.18 -7.82 15.36
#